data_AF-A0A7D5QC94-F1
#
_entry.id   AF-A0A7D5QC94-F1
#
_cell.length_a   1.000
_cell.length_b   1.000
_cell.length_c   1.000
_cell.angle_alpha   90.00
_cell.angle_beta   90.00
_cell.angle_gamma   90.00
#
_symmetry.space_group_name_H-M   'P 1'
#
loop_
_entity.id
_entity.type
_entity.pdbx_description
1 polymer ?
#
loop_
_entity_poly.entity_id
_entity_poly.type
_entity_poly.pdbx_seq_one_letter_code
_entity_poly.pdbx_strand_id
1 'polypeptide(L)' 'MASDAPVGRIASRPRAAGLLLGGAGLGLVGYLLVRLSGTDPDSLLAYVGGAFLVVGQLAAVVGLVGVAWLVLRG' A
#
# COMPACT_ATOMS: atom_id res chain seq x y z
N MET A 1 14.35 11.19 -23.18
CA MET A 1 13.06 11.93 -23.13
C MET A 1 11.81 11.02 -23.28
N ALA A 2 11.92 9.70 -23.50
CA ALA A 2 10.76 8.81 -23.54
C ALA A 2 10.30 8.27 -22.16
N SER A 3 11.08 8.50 -21.10
CA SER A 3 10.81 8.01 -19.73
C SER A 3 9.68 8.75 -19.01
N ASP A 4 9.30 9.93 -19.49
CA ASP A 4 8.43 10.84 -18.73
C ASP A 4 6.95 10.65 -19.05
N ALA A 5 6.64 9.98 -20.17
CA ALA A 5 5.28 9.66 -20.61
C ALA A 5 4.51 8.74 -19.63
N PRO A 6 5.09 7.63 -19.10
CA PRO A 6 4.41 6.81 -18.10
C PRO A 6 4.30 7.53 -16.75
N VAL A 7 5.34 8.28 -16.35
CA VAL A 7 5.37 9.02 -15.07
C VAL A 7 4.30 10.12 -15.05
N GLY A 8 4.18 10.90 -16.12
CA GLY A 8 3.15 11.93 -16.26
C GLY A 8 1.72 11.36 -16.27
N ARG A 9 1.52 10.14 -16.77
CA ARG A 9 0.21 9.45 -16.75
C ARG A 9 -0.15 8.84 -15.40
N ILE A 10 0.84 8.34 -14.66
CA ILE A 10 0.63 7.90 -13.27
C ILE A 10 0.32 9.13 -12.39
N ALA A 11 1.02 10.25 -12.61
CA ALA A 11 0.77 11.51 -11.93
C ALA A 11 -0.64 12.08 -12.21
N SER A 12 -1.20 11.87 -13.41
CA SER A 12 -2.56 12.31 -13.76
C SER A 12 -3.68 11.39 -13.24
N ARG A 13 -3.34 10.22 -12.66
CA ARG A 13 -4.29 9.29 -12.05
C ARG A 13 -3.93 9.01 -10.58
N PRO A 14 -4.09 10.01 -9.69
CA PRO A 14 -3.59 9.97 -8.31
C PRO A 14 -4.22 8.88 -7.46
N ARG A 15 -5.37 8.32 -7.84
CA ARG A 15 -6.07 7.28 -7.07
C ARG A 15 -5.30 5.96 -7.03
N ALA A 16 -4.77 5.48 -8.15
CA ALA A 16 -4.06 4.19 -8.19
C ALA A 16 -2.71 4.27 -7.47
N ALA A 17 -1.95 5.35 -7.71
CA ALA A 17 -0.73 5.64 -6.98
C ALA A 17 -1.01 5.87 -5.48
N GLY A 18 -2.11 6.54 -5.15
CA GLY A 18 -2.55 6.76 -3.77
C GLY A 18 -2.92 5.46 -3.05
N LEU A 19 -3.58 4.51 -3.73
CA LEU A 19 -3.85 3.18 -3.15
C LEU A 19 -2.57 2.37 -2.94
N LEU A 20 -1.62 2.45 -3.89
CA LEU A 20 -0.32 1.80 -3.76
C LEU A 20 0.45 2.34 -2.54
N LEU A 21 0.64 3.66 -2.48
CA LEU A 21 1.43 4.33 -1.45
C LEU A 21 0.71 4.31 -0.09
N GLY A 22 -0.60 4.55 -0.08
CA GLY A 22 -1.43 4.47 1.12
C GLY A 22 -1.48 3.05 1.69
N GLY A 23 -1.59 2.04 0.83
CA GLY A 23 -1.53 0.64 1.23
C GLY A 23 -0.17 0.25 1.82
N ALA A 24 0.93 0.68 1.19
CA ALA A 24 2.27 0.49 1.73
C ALA A 24 2.47 1.19 3.09
N GLY A 25 1.95 2.41 3.23
CA GLY A 25 1.97 3.16 4.49
C GLY A 25 1.18 2.47 5.61
N LEU A 26 -0.04 2.01 5.31
CA LEU A 26 -0.86 1.21 6.25
C LEU A 26 -0.14 -0.08 6.65
N GLY A 27 0.53 -0.75 5.72
CA GLY A 27 1.35 -1.93 6.02
C GLY A 27 2.50 -1.62 6.97
N LEU A 28 3.20 -0.49 6.77
CA LEU A 28 4.27 -0.06 7.66
C LEU A 28 3.74 0.25 9.07
N VAL A 29 2.62 0.95 9.18
CA VAL A 29 1.96 1.24 10.46
C VAL A 29 1.54 -0.05 11.15
N GLY A 30 0.91 -0.97 10.42
CA GLY A 30 0.51 -2.27 10.95
C GLY A 30 1.69 -3.08 11.49
N TYR A 31 2.80 -3.12 10.74
CA TYR A 31 4.04 -3.75 11.19
C TYR A 31 4.60 -3.12 12.47
N LEU A 32 4.61 -1.78 12.56
CA LEU A 32 5.08 -1.09 13.76
C LEU A 32 4.20 -1.40 14.97
N LEU A 33 2.87 -1.46 14.80
CA LEU A 33 1.94 -1.82 15.87
C LEU A 33 2.16 -3.25 16.37
N VAL A 34 2.31 -4.22 15.46
CA VAL A 34 2.63 -5.62 15.82
C VAL A 34 4.01 -5.72 16.49
N ARG A 35 4.99 -4.93 16.04
CA ARG A 35 6.31 -4.91 16.66
C ARG A 35 6.27 -4.31 18.07
N LEU A 36 5.43 -3.30 18.28
CA LEU A 36 5.24 -2.64 19.58
C LEU A 36 4.46 -3.50 20.57
N SER A 37 3.57 -4.40 20.11
CA SER A 37 2.88 -5.34 21.01
C SER A 37 3.80 -6.39 21.62
N GLY A 38 5.02 -6.56 21.10
CA GLY A 38 5.97 -7.54 21.61
C GLY A 38 5.47 -8.97 21.43
N THR A 39 5.65 -9.81 22.45
CA THR A 39 5.28 -11.24 22.44
C THR A 39 3.91 -11.53 23.05
N ASP A 40 3.13 -10.52 23.44
CA ASP A 40 1.82 -10.73 24.06
C ASP A 40 0.79 -11.19 23.01
N PRO A 41 0.32 -12.44 23.06
CA PRO A 41 -0.59 -12.99 22.04
C PRO A 41 -2.00 -12.38 22.13
N ASP A 42 -2.38 -11.88 23.30
CA ASP A 42 -3.70 -11.26 23.54
C ASP A 42 -3.69 -9.73 23.37
N SER A 43 -2.58 -9.17 22.88
CA SER A 43 -2.48 -7.73 22.69
C SER A 43 -3.42 -7.26 21.59
N LEU A 44 -4.41 -6.44 21.97
CA LEU A 44 -5.30 -5.77 21.02
C LEU A 44 -4.52 -4.94 19.99
N LEU A 45 -3.34 -4.43 20.36
CA LEU A 45 -2.44 -3.73 19.43
C LEU A 45 -1.91 -4.64 18.32
N ALA A 46 -1.60 -5.91 18.64
CA ALA A 46 -1.19 -6.91 17.65
C ALA A 46 -2.33 -7.21 16.68
N TYR A 47 -3.55 -7.33 17.19
CA TYR A 47 -4.73 -7.61 16.38
C TYR A 47 -5.04 -6.45 15.42
N VAL A 48 -5.04 -5.22 15.93
CA VAL A 48 -5.21 -4.00 15.12
C VAL A 48 -4.06 -3.90 14.10
N GLY A 49 -2.81 -4.07 14.52
CA GLY A 49 -1.65 -4.04 13.64
C GLY A 49 -1.73 -5.07 12.51
N GLY A 50 -2.18 -6.28 12.81
CA GLY A 50 -2.45 -7.33 11.82
C GLY A 50 -3.55 -6.94 10.83
N ALA A 51 -4.64 -6.34 11.30
CA ALA A 51 -5.70 -5.84 10.41
C ALA A 51 -5.18 -4.73 9.47
N PHE A 52 -4.37 -3.80 9.99
CA PHE A 52 -3.71 -2.76 9.20
C PHE A 52 -2.76 -3.35 8.14
N LEU A 53 -2.04 -4.42 8.47
CA LEU A 53 -1.21 -5.15 7.49
C LEU A 53 -2.04 -5.74 6.36
N VAL A 54 -3.13 -6.45 6.67
CA VAL A 54 -3.98 -7.08 5.65
C VAL A 54 -4.64 -6.04 4.76
N VAL A 55 -5.25 -5.01 5.34
CA VAL A 55 -5.91 -3.94 4.59
C VAL A 55 -4.91 -3.14 3.76
N GLY A 56 -3.73 -2.84 4.33
CA GLY A 56 -2.66 -2.15 3.63
C GLY A 56 -2.14 -2.94 2.43
N GLN A 57 -1.92 -4.25 2.58
CA GLN A 57 -1.51 -5.14 1.48
C GLN A 57 -2.57 -5.18 0.36
N LEU A 58 -3.85 -5.32 0.70
CA LEU A 58 -4.93 -5.33 -0.29
C LEU A 58 -5.00 -4.01 -1.08
N ALA A 59 -4.93 -2.87 -0.38
CA ALA A 59 -4.91 -1.56 -1.03
C ALA A 59 -3.67 -1.41 -1.94
N ALA A 60 -2.50 -1.87 -1.47
CA ALA A 60 -1.26 -1.81 -2.24
C ALA A 60 -1.34 -2.66 -3.51
N VAL A 61 -1.88 -3.88 -3.43
CA VAL A 61 -2.06 -4.77 -4.59
C VAL A 61 -3.02 -4.16 -5.60
N VAL A 62 -4.16 -3.62 -5.16
CA VAL A 62 -5.12 -2.95 -6.06
C VAL A 62 -4.50 -1.73 -6.72
N GLY A 63 -3.75 -0.93 -5.96
CA GLY A 63 -2.98 0.20 -6.49
C GLY A 63 -1.93 -0.23 -7.52
N LEU A 64 -1.19 -1.30 -7.22
CA LEU A 64 -0.16 -1.86 -8.10
C LEU A 64 -0.77 -2.38 -9.41
N VAL A 65 -1.85 -3.15 -9.36
CA VAL A 65 -2.57 -3.62 -10.55
C VAL A 65 -3.07 -2.43 -11.37
N GLY A 66 -3.62 -1.42 -10.70
CA GLY A 66 -4.05 -0.18 -11.35
C GLY A 66 -2.90 0.53 -12.07
N VAL A 67 -1.75 0.70 -11.41
CA VAL A 67 -0.56 1.31 -12.00
C VAL A 67 0.00 0.47 -13.15
N ALA A 68 0.14 -0.85 -12.97
CA ALA A 68 0.64 -1.77 -13.99
C ALA A 68 -0.25 -1.76 -15.24
N TRP A 69 -1.57 -1.74 -15.07
CA TRP A 69 -2.52 -1.63 -16.18
C TRP A 69 -2.36 -0.32 -16.96
N LEU A 70 -2.08 0.79 -16.28
CA LEU A 70 -1.82 2.08 -16.92
C LEU A 70 -0.52 2.09 -17.72
N VAL A 71 0.49 1.38 -17.23
CA VAL A 71 1.76 1.22 -17.94
C VAL A 71 1.60 0.32 -19.16
N LEU A 72 0.88 -0.81 -19.03
CA LEU A 72 0.71 -1.79 -20.12
C LEU A 72 -0.25 -1.35 -21.23
N ARG A 73 -1.29 -0.58 -20.91
CA ARG A 73 -2.14 0.09 -21.93
C ARG A 73 -1.50 1.32 -22.55
N GLY A 74 -0.26 1.61 -22.14
CA GLY A 74 0.39 2.89 -22.28
C GLY A 74 1.45 2.95 -23.35
#